data_AF-A0A7W1P994-F1
#
_entry.id   AF-A0A7W1P994-F1
#
_cell.length_a   1.000
_cell.length_b   1.000
_cell.length_c   1.000
_cell.angle_alpha   90.00
_cell.angle_beta   90.00
_cell.angle_gamma   90.00
#
_symmetry.space_group_name_H-M   'P 1'
#
loop_
_entity.id
_entity.type
_entity.pdbx_description
1 polymer ?
#
loop_
_entity_poly.entity_id
_entity_poly.type
_entity_poly.pdbx_seq_one_letter_code
_entity_poly.pdbx_strand_id
1 'polypeptide(L)'
;MASDLADTMLSGKEWPKADPRFADIAPTTWVELPEKGLIVRSPVQNEPRYLLTEAGWLAGLKINGTLDNEEFRARCVELVRYFKSLVNGRDSEWPARVHYQRLPPEPPFGWVFNVLKSGLLQRMFPDKRMNAYWEKETASVRVPTTFAMPVD
;
A
#
# COMPACT_ATOMS: atom_id res chain seq x y z
N MET A 1 12.97 -3.23 14.00
CA MET A 1 11.55 -3.24 14.42
C MET A 1 10.75 -2.19 13.63
N ALA A 2 10.57 -2.42 12.33
CA ALA A 2 9.71 -1.60 11.44
C ALA A 2 8.71 -2.47 10.63
N SER A 3 8.71 -3.78 10.87
CA SER A 3 7.88 -4.77 10.15
C SER A 3 6.40 -4.66 10.48
N ASP A 4 6.06 -4.21 11.69
CA ASP A 4 4.70 -4.33 12.23
C ASP A 4 3.67 -3.38 11.58
N LEU A 5 4.11 -2.34 10.87
CA LEU A 5 3.24 -1.40 10.15
C LEU A 5 3.06 -1.74 8.68
N ALA A 6 4.01 -2.47 8.09
CA ALA A 6 3.94 -2.87 6.69
C ALA A 6 2.81 -3.88 6.46
N ASP A 7 2.56 -4.75 7.45
CA ASP A 7 1.68 -5.91 7.29
C ASP A 7 0.19 -5.66 7.61
N THR A 8 -0.13 -4.54 8.24
CA THR A 8 -1.49 -4.12 8.56
C THR A 8 -1.99 -3.02 7.62
N MET A 9 -3.31 -2.94 7.39
CA MET A 9 -3.89 -1.82 6.63
C MET A 9 -3.61 -0.49 7.36
N LEU A 10 -3.00 0.47 6.65
CA LEU A 10 -2.66 1.78 7.22
C LEU A 10 -3.88 2.55 7.68
N SER A 11 -5.00 2.40 6.96
CA SER A 11 -6.28 3.03 7.29
C SER A 11 -6.86 2.60 8.63
N GLY A 12 -6.34 1.52 9.23
CA GLY A 12 -6.76 1.01 10.54
C GLY A 12 -5.83 1.41 11.69
N LYS A 13 -4.72 2.12 11.43
CA LYS A 13 -3.76 2.51 12.47
C LYS A 13 -3.73 4.03 12.64
N GLU A 14 -4.15 4.45 13.83
CA GLU A 14 -4.15 5.84 14.24
C GLU A 14 -3.15 6.07 15.36
N TRP A 15 -2.56 7.25 15.38
CA TRP A 15 -1.66 7.68 16.44
C TRP A 15 -2.11 8.98 17.08
N PRO A 16 -2.18 9.04 18.43
CA PRO A 16 -2.38 10.31 19.10
C PRO A 16 -1.15 11.19 18.93
N LYS A 17 -1.37 12.51 18.76
CA LYS A 17 -0.26 13.47 18.74
C LYS A 17 0.63 13.38 19.98
N ALA A 18 0.01 13.07 21.13
CA ALA A 18 0.66 12.96 22.42
C ALA A 18 1.35 11.60 22.66
N ASP A 19 1.43 10.73 21.65
CA ASP A 19 2.16 9.47 21.78
C ASP A 19 3.63 9.72 22.19
N PRO A 20 4.14 9.09 23.27
CA PRO A 20 5.50 9.32 23.75
C PRO A 20 6.59 9.08 22.70
N ARG A 21 6.33 8.25 21.68
CA ARG A 21 7.26 8.01 20.57
C ARG A 21 7.53 9.25 19.70
N PHE A 22 6.68 10.27 19.82
CA PHE A 22 6.77 11.51 19.07
C PHE A 22 7.11 12.72 19.94
N ALA A 23 7.53 12.50 21.19
CA ALA A 23 7.83 13.59 22.13
C ALA A 23 8.88 14.59 21.59
N ASP A 24 9.83 14.10 20.78
CA ASP A 24 10.90 14.92 20.21
C ASP A 24 10.54 15.54 18.85
N ILE A 25 9.33 15.28 18.31
CA ILE A 25 8.90 15.87 17.04
C ILE A 25 8.50 17.32 17.26
N ALA A 26 9.12 18.23 16.49
CA ALA A 26 8.81 19.65 16.55
C ALA A 26 7.31 19.90 16.30
N PRO A 27 6.66 20.81 17.06
CA PRO A 27 5.23 21.09 16.90
C PRO A 27 4.83 21.50 15.47
N THR A 28 5.71 22.16 14.72
CA THR A 28 5.48 22.58 13.33
C THR A 28 5.37 21.39 12.38
N THR A 29 6.05 20.28 12.65
CA THR A 29 5.98 19.05 11.84
C THR A 29 4.56 18.50 11.79
N TRP A 30 3.77 18.66 12.85
CA TRP A 30 2.36 18.24 12.88
C TRP A 30 1.43 19.10 12.03
N VAL A 31 1.90 20.26 11.56
CA VAL A 31 1.21 21.13 10.58
C VAL A 31 1.70 20.81 9.17
N GLU A 32 3.03 20.66 9.01
CA GLU A 32 3.66 20.43 7.71
C GLU A 32 3.33 19.05 7.10
N LEU A 33 3.22 17.99 7.91
CA LEU A 33 2.95 16.64 7.41
C LEU A 33 1.57 16.51 6.74
N PRO A 34 0.48 17.06 7.32
CA PRO A 34 -0.82 17.16 6.63
C PRO A 34 -0.77 18.03 5.37
N GLU A 35 -0.08 19.18 5.40
CA GLU A 35 0.05 20.07 4.23
C GLU A 35 0.74 19.37 3.05
N LYS A 36 1.72 18.52 3.34
CA LYS A 36 2.40 17.66 2.35
C LYS A 36 1.58 16.41 1.98
N GLY A 37 0.40 16.22 2.56
CA GLY A 37 -0.47 15.07 2.31
C GLY A 37 0.10 13.75 2.82
N LEU A 38 1.04 13.76 3.77
CA LEU A 38 1.70 12.55 4.29
C LEU A 38 0.92 11.91 5.44
N ILE A 39 0.18 12.71 6.20
CA ILE A 39 -0.76 12.24 7.21
C ILE A 39 -2.09 12.96 7.06
N VAL A 40 -3.16 12.38 7.59
CA VAL A 40 -4.46 13.04 7.72
C VAL A 40 -4.95 12.95 9.15
N ARG A 41 -5.71 13.96 9.59
CA ARG A 41 -6.32 13.94 10.91
C ARG A 41 -7.49 12.93 10.90
N SER A 42 -7.54 12.06 11.90
CA SER A 42 -8.67 11.16 12.14
C SER A 42 -9.93 11.97 12.49
N PRO A 43 -11.12 11.53 12.04
CA PRO A 43 -12.38 12.20 12.36
C PRO A 43 -12.81 12.08 13.83
N VAL A 44 -12.11 11.28 14.65
CA VAL A 44 -12.44 11.09 16.07
C VAL A 44 -12.21 12.38 16.87
N GLN A 45 -13.24 12.85 17.58
CA GLN A 45 -13.30 14.23 18.09
C GLN A 45 -12.55 14.49 19.42
N ASN A 46 -12.24 13.45 20.20
CA ASN A 46 -11.78 13.64 21.59
C ASN A 46 -10.28 13.96 21.71
N GLU A 47 -9.46 13.62 20.72
CA GLU A 47 -8.01 13.86 20.72
C GLU A 47 -7.50 13.96 19.28
N PRO A 48 -6.57 14.89 18.94
CA PRO A 48 -5.97 14.93 17.61
C PRO A 48 -5.17 13.65 17.36
N ARG A 49 -5.79 12.77 16.57
CA ARG A 49 -5.19 11.55 16.05
C ARG A 49 -4.87 11.71 14.59
N TYR A 50 -3.83 11.03 14.14
CA TYR A 50 -3.35 11.09 12.76
C TYR A 50 -3.24 9.68 12.17
N LEU A 51 -3.54 9.59 10.88
CA LEU A 51 -3.41 8.40 10.04
C LEU A 51 -2.32 8.67 9.00
N LEU A 52 -1.54 7.66 8.66
CA LEU A 52 -0.61 7.73 7.53
C LEU A 52 -1.41 7.63 6.23
N THR A 53 -1.15 8.53 5.28
CA THR A 53 -1.70 8.37 3.92
C THR A 53 -0.88 7.37 3.13
N GLU A 54 -1.38 6.95 1.97
CA GLU A 54 -0.61 6.15 1.03
C GLU A 54 0.69 6.86 0.61
N ALA A 55 0.64 8.18 0.40
CA ALA A 55 1.81 8.99 0.08
C ALA A 55 2.81 9.04 1.25
N GLY A 56 2.32 9.20 2.48
CA GLY A 56 3.12 9.15 3.69
C GLY A 56 3.83 7.82 3.88
N TRP A 57 3.14 6.71 3.59
CA TRP A 57 3.72 5.38 3.67
C TRP A 57 4.83 5.18 2.67
N LEU A 58 4.62 5.54 1.40
CA LEU A 58 5.66 5.49 0.39
C LEU A 58 6.87 6.36 0.74
N ALA A 59 6.63 7.58 1.25
CA ALA A 59 7.70 8.46 1.72
C ALA A 59 8.50 7.81 2.86
N GLY A 60 7.82 7.20 3.83
CA GLY A 60 8.45 6.47 4.92
C GLY A 60 9.30 5.29 4.44
N LEU A 61 8.77 4.45 3.55
CA LEU A 61 9.49 3.32 2.94
C LEU A 61 10.73 3.77 2.15
N LYS A 62 10.67 4.95 1.53
CA LYS A 62 11.81 5.53 0.83
C LYS A 62 12.86 6.04 1.79
N ILE A 63 12.46 6.83 2.80
CA ILE A 63 13.38 7.46 3.75
C ILE A 63 14.13 6.41 4.58
N ASN A 64 13.48 5.30 4.94
CA ASN A 64 14.09 4.25 5.73
C ASN A 64 14.81 3.17 4.91
N GLY A 65 14.93 3.34 3.58
CA GLY A 65 15.60 2.39 2.68
C GLY A 65 14.87 1.05 2.47
N THR A 66 13.63 0.90 2.94
CA THR A 66 12.88 -0.37 2.78
C THR A 66 12.63 -0.71 1.31
N LEU A 67 12.49 0.31 0.44
CA LEU A 67 12.35 0.08 -1.00
C LEU A 67 13.60 -0.56 -1.64
N ASP A 68 14.76 -0.41 -1.03
CA ASP A 68 16.03 -0.98 -1.51
C ASP A 68 16.39 -2.30 -0.85
N ASN A 69 15.61 -2.72 0.14
CA ASN A 69 15.75 -4.02 0.79
C ASN A 69 15.34 -5.16 -0.17
N GLU A 70 16.22 -6.16 -0.33
CA GLU A 70 16.01 -7.28 -1.25
C GLU A 70 14.80 -8.15 -0.89
N GLU A 71 14.55 -8.39 0.40
CA GLU A 71 13.41 -9.17 0.87
C GLU A 71 12.09 -8.47 0.56
N PHE A 72 12.03 -7.15 0.76
CA PHE A 72 10.87 -6.35 0.41
C PHE A 72 10.62 -6.34 -1.10
N ARG A 73 11.68 -6.22 -1.90
CA ARG A 73 11.59 -6.33 -3.37
C ARG A 73 11.12 -7.71 -3.81
N ALA A 74 11.61 -8.78 -3.19
CA ALA A 74 11.18 -10.14 -3.46
C ALA A 74 9.68 -10.32 -3.19
N ARG A 75 9.17 -9.81 -2.06
CA ARG A 75 7.71 -9.81 -1.77
C ARG A 75 6.89 -9.12 -2.86
N CYS A 76 7.37 -7.99 -3.39
CA CYS A 76 6.71 -7.29 -4.50
C CYS A 76 6.71 -8.12 -5.79
N VAL A 77 7.83 -8.78 -6.11
CA VAL A 77 7.94 -9.67 -7.27
C VAL A 77 7.00 -10.86 -7.15
N GLU A 78 6.89 -11.48 -5.97
CA GLU A 78 5.95 -12.58 -5.73
C GLU A 78 4.49 -12.15 -5.90
N LEU A 79 4.12 -10.97 -5.39
CA LEU A 79 2.78 -10.43 -5.60
C LEU A 79 2.50 -10.19 -7.10
N VAL A 80 3.47 -9.65 -7.85
CA VAL A 80 3.35 -9.47 -9.31
C VAL A 80 3.19 -10.81 -10.01
N ARG A 81 3.96 -11.84 -9.63
CA ARG A 81 3.85 -13.20 -10.21
C ARG A 81 2.46 -13.78 -9.97
N TYR A 82 1.96 -13.68 -8.75
CA TYR A 82 0.62 -14.12 -8.38
C TYR A 82 -0.45 -13.38 -9.19
N PHE A 83 -0.41 -12.05 -9.23
CA PHE A 83 -1.38 -11.30 -10.03
C PHE A 83 -1.30 -11.64 -11.50
N LYS A 84 -0.10 -11.84 -12.06
CA LYS A 84 0.09 -12.27 -13.43
C LYS A 84 -0.49 -13.67 -13.69
N SER A 85 -0.40 -14.61 -12.74
CA SER A 85 -0.93 -15.96 -12.93
C SER A 85 -2.46 -15.99 -12.99
N LEU A 86 -3.14 -15.07 -12.32
CA LEU A 86 -4.62 -14.91 -12.39
C LEU A 86 -5.12 -14.56 -13.79
N VAL A 87 -4.20 -14.14 -14.64
CA VAL A 87 -4.48 -13.49 -15.90
C VAL A 87 -3.54 -14.05 -16.99
N ASN A 88 -2.93 -15.22 -16.80
CA ASN A 88 -2.22 -15.92 -17.87
C ASN A 88 -3.21 -16.71 -18.73
N GLY A 89 -2.99 -16.77 -20.05
CA GLY A 89 -3.89 -17.48 -20.98
C GLY A 89 -5.20 -16.75 -21.31
N ARG A 90 -5.18 -15.40 -21.31
CA ARG A 90 -6.38 -14.56 -21.52
C ARG A 90 -6.88 -14.63 -22.98
N ASP A 91 -7.94 -15.41 -23.21
CA ASP A 91 -8.76 -15.37 -24.43
C ASP A 91 -10.10 -14.62 -24.24
N SER A 92 -10.33 -13.99 -23.07
CA SER A 92 -11.57 -13.28 -22.78
C SER A 92 -11.37 -11.85 -22.25
N GLU A 93 -12.31 -10.96 -22.60
CA GLU A 93 -12.27 -9.50 -22.41
C GLU A 93 -12.36 -9.02 -20.94
N TRP A 94 -12.42 -9.92 -19.95
CA TRP A 94 -12.76 -9.55 -18.58
C TRP A 94 -11.54 -9.57 -17.63
N PRO A 95 -11.38 -8.56 -16.75
CA PRO A 95 -10.35 -8.56 -15.72
C PRO A 95 -10.58 -9.69 -14.72
N ALA A 96 -9.49 -10.34 -14.27
CA ALA A 96 -9.60 -11.29 -13.18
C ALA A 96 -10.04 -10.57 -11.89
N ARG A 97 -10.88 -11.23 -11.11
CA ARG A 97 -11.37 -10.75 -9.82
C ARG A 97 -11.15 -11.83 -8.76
N VAL A 98 -10.47 -11.48 -7.67
CA VAL A 98 -10.20 -12.40 -6.57
C VAL A 98 -10.62 -11.76 -5.25
N HIS A 99 -11.52 -12.41 -4.51
CA HIS A 99 -11.92 -11.98 -3.17
C HIS A 99 -10.72 -12.03 -2.22
N TYR A 100 -10.58 -11.07 -1.30
CA TYR A 100 -9.36 -10.93 -0.48
C TYR A 100 -9.02 -12.18 0.35
N GLN A 101 -10.03 -12.92 0.82
CA GLN A 101 -9.84 -14.16 1.60
C GLN A 101 -9.26 -15.32 0.77
N ARG A 102 -9.23 -15.19 -0.56
CA ARG A 102 -8.64 -16.19 -1.47
C ARG A 102 -7.24 -15.79 -1.95
N LEU A 103 -6.73 -14.63 -1.51
CA LEU A 103 -5.34 -14.28 -1.74
C LEU A 103 -4.44 -15.21 -0.93
N PRO A 104 -3.18 -15.41 -1.35
CA PRO A 104 -2.18 -16.08 -0.54
C PRO A 104 -2.13 -15.46 0.87
N PRO A 105 -1.98 -16.28 1.93
CA PRO A 105 -1.94 -15.78 3.30
C PRO A 105 -0.69 -14.92 3.56
N GLU A 106 0.38 -15.15 2.80
CA GLU A 106 1.61 -14.36 2.81
C GLU A 106 1.86 -13.78 1.42
N PRO A 107 2.08 -12.46 1.29
CA PRO A 107 2.10 -11.45 2.37
C PRO A 107 0.70 -11.15 2.93
N PRO A 108 0.59 -10.63 4.18
CA PRO A 108 -0.69 -10.35 4.81
C PRO A 108 -1.51 -9.35 3.98
N PHE A 109 -2.85 -9.51 3.99
CA PHE A 109 -3.71 -8.67 3.15
C PHE A 109 -3.56 -7.18 3.42
N GLY A 110 -3.26 -6.77 4.66
CA GLY A 110 -3.00 -5.37 4.98
C GLY A 110 -1.84 -4.79 4.18
N TRP A 111 -0.76 -5.54 4.02
CA TRP A 111 0.35 -5.19 3.14
C TRP A 111 -0.11 -5.08 1.68
N VAL A 112 -0.80 -6.10 1.16
CA VAL A 112 -1.29 -6.12 -0.23
C VAL A 112 -2.17 -4.91 -0.51
N PHE A 113 -3.06 -4.57 0.43
CA PHE A 113 -3.92 -3.41 0.34
C PHE A 113 -3.13 -2.11 0.25
N ASN A 114 -2.13 -1.92 1.12
CA ASN A 114 -1.26 -0.74 1.09
C ASN A 114 -0.49 -0.63 -0.23
N VAL A 115 0.02 -1.74 -0.75
CA VAL A 115 0.72 -1.82 -2.05
C VAL A 115 -0.20 -1.40 -3.20
N LEU A 116 -1.43 -1.92 -3.24
CA LEU A 116 -2.43 -1.59 -4.26
C LEU A 116 -2.84 -0.11 -4.17
N LYS A 117 -3.20 0.36 -2.97
CA LYS A 117 -3.70 1.71 -2.75
C LYS A 117 -2.65 2.78 -3.03
N SER A 118 -1.40 2.52 -2.68
CA SER A 118 -0.31 3.45 -2.92
C SER A 118 0.16 3.47 -4.37
N GLY A 119 -0.15 2.46 -5.18
CA GLY A 119 0.42 2.31 -6.52
C GLY A 119 1.92 2.01 -6.47
N LEU A 120 2.38 1.30 -5.43
CA LEU A 120 3.79 0.98 -5.22
C LEU A 120 4.37 0.19 -6.41
N LEU A 121 3.65 -0.83 -6.89
CA LEU A 121 4.14 -1.69 -7.98
C LEU A 121 4.41 -0.89 -9.25
N GLN A 122 3.58 0.11 -9.57
CA GLN A 122 3.79 0.96 -10.74
C GLN A 122 5.06 1.80 -10.62
N ARG A 123 5.46 2.20 -9.40
CA ARG A 123 6.71 2.93 -9.16
C ARG A 123 7.94 2.02 -9.21
N MET A 124 7.79 0.77 -8.77
CA MET A 124 8.88 -0.22 -8.78
C MET A 124 9.13 -0.80 -10.17
N PHE A 125 8.09 -0.92 -10.99
CA PHE A 125 8.14 -1.48 -12.35
C PHE A 125 7.55 -0.47 -13.34
N PRO A 126 8.22 0.68 -13.56
CA PRO A 126 7.67 1.79 -14.34
C PRO A 126 7.48 1.46 -15.83
N ASP A 127 8.19 0.45 -16.34
CA ASP A 127 8.14 -0.05 -17.71
C ASP A 127 6.93 -0.96 -17.98
N LYS A 128 6.15 -1.29 -16.96
CA LYS A 128 5.04 -2.24 -17.03
C LYS A 128 3.75 -1.67 -16.45
N ARG A 129 2.61 -2.10 -16.99
CA ARG A 129 1.28 -1.77 -16.47
C ARG A 129 1.03 -2.56 -15.17
N MET A 130 1.03 -1.88 -14.03
CA MET A 130 0.83 -2.48 -12.71
C MET A 130 -0.50 -2.05 -12.06
N ASN A 131 -1.53 -1.87 -12.89
CA ASN A 131 -2.83 -1.28 -12.56
C ASN A 131 -3.83 -2.24 -11.89
N ALA A 132 -3.34 -3.19 -11.06
CA ALA A 132 -4.24 -3.93 -10.17
C ALA A 132 -4.80 -2.99 -9.09
N TYR A 133 -6.06 -3.20 -8.68
CA TYR A 133 -6.70 -2.31 -7.70
C TYR A 133 -7.68 -3.04 -6.79
N TRP A 134 -7.94 -2.42 -5.63
CA TRP A 134 -8.94 -2.87 -4.66
C TRP A 134 -10.33 -2.34 -5.01
N GLU A 135 -11.30 -3.22 -5.13
CA GLU A 135 -12.72 -2.92 -5.30
C GLU A 135 -13.44 -3.15 -3.97
N LYS A 136 -13.91 -2.06 -3.35
CA LYS A 136 -14.44 -2.07 -1.98
C LYS A 136 -15.77 -2.80 -1.89
N GLU A 137 -16.62 -2.64 -2.90
CA GLU A 137 -18.00 -3.14 -2.96
C GLU A 137 -18.06 -4.66 -2.89
N THR A 138 -17.07 -5.32 -3.48
CA THR A 138 -17.01 -6.79 -3.58
C THR A 138 -15.91 -7.39 -2.71
N ALA A 139 -15.21 -6.54 -1.94
CA ALA A 139 -14.03 -6.92 -1.17
C ALA A 139 -13.02 -7.75 -2.00
N SER A 140 -12.73 -7.28 -3.22
CA SER A 140 -11.91 -8.04 -4.17
C SER A 140 -10.78 -7.22 -4.78
N VAL A 141 -9.72 -7.91 -5.16
CA VAL A 141 -8.67 -7.36 -6.02
C VAL A 141 -9.05 -7.62 -7.47
N ARG A 142 -9.07 -6.56 -8.28
CA ARG A 142 -9.22 -6.66 -9.73
C ARG A 142 -7.86 -6.51 -10.39
N VAL A 143 -7.58 -7.46 -11.29
CA VAL A 143 -6.34 -7.50 -12.07
C VAL A 143 -6.71 -7.37 -13.55
N PRO A 144 -6.38 -6.24 -14.20
CA PRO A 144 -6.70 -6.02 -15.61
C PRO A 144 -6.04 -7.04 -16.54
N THR A 145 -6.63 -7.26 -17.71
CA THR A 145 -6.05 -8.13 -18.75
C THR A 145 -4.74 -7.58 -19.34
N THR A 146 -4.41 -6.33 -19.04
CA THR A 146 -3.16 -5.68 -19.42
C THR A 146 -2.10 -5.69 -18.33
N PHE A 147 -2.39 -6.25 -17.15
CA PHE A 147 -1.45 -6.32 -16.04
C PHE A 147 -0.14 -7.02 -16.43
N ALA A 148 0.99 -6.41 -16.05
CA ALA A 148 2.36 -6.80 -16.35
C ALA A 148 2.77 -6.78 -17.85
N MET A 149 1.95 -6.19 -18.73
CA MET A 149 2.34 -5.87 -20.10
C MET A 149 3.16 -4.57 -20.15
N PRO A 150 3.96 -4.33 -21.21
CA PRO A 150 4.65 -3.06 -21.41
C PRO A 150 3.72 -1.85 -21.39
N VAL A 151 4.24 -0.71 -20.94
CA VAL A 151 3.62 0.61 -21.16
C VAL A 151 4.01 1.06 -22.57
N ASP A 152 3.03 1.50 -23.37
CA ASP A 152 3.26 2.02 -24.73
C ASP A 152 3.92 3.42 -24.69
#